data_AF-A0A6B9ZKB6-F1
#
_entry.id   AF-A0A6B9ZKB6-F1
#
_cell.length_a   1.000
_cell.length_b   1.000
_cell.length_c   1.000
_cell.angle_alpha   90.00
_cell.angle_beta   90.00
_cell.angle_gamma   90.00
#
_symmetry.space_group_name_H-M   'P 1'
#
loop_
_entity.id
_entity.type
_entity.pdbx_description
1 polymer ?
#
loop_
_entity_poly.entity_id
_entity_poly.type
_entity_poly.pdbx_seq_one_letter_code
_entity_poly.pdbx_strand_id
1 'polypeptide(L)'
;MQTSEDTIMLSALKQDNKLEAYRYFFLKYYKPLCLKACQMLGNVEQAKEEVQQLFIEVWLDRTYRKIAHSPGGFFYQLLYERCLSVKQQQVTTATACLPCKTGPALIPKPLPHPLAVLLDS
;
A
#
# COMPACT_ATOMS: atom_id res chain seq x y z
N MET A 1 11.93 10.93 12.71
CA MET A 1 12.05 12.23 13.38
C MET A 1 10.80 13.02 13.02
N GLN A 2 9.85 13.17 13.94
CA GLN A 2 8.68 14.06 13.75
C GLN A 2 9.19 15.49 13.88
N THR A 3 9.11 16.32 12.84
CA THR A 3 9.58 17.71 12.92
C THR A 3 8.50 18.59 13.55
N SER A 4 8.89 19.68 14.22
CA SER A 4 7.94 20.68 14.76
C SER A 4 7.00 21.21 13.67
N GLU A 5 7.52 21.38 12.45
CA GLU A 5 6.76 21.77 11.26
C GLU A 5 5.66 20.77 10.90
N ASP A 6 5.92 19.45 10.97
CA ASP A 6 4.91 18.43 10.65
C ASP A 6 3.68 18.57 11.55
N THR A 7 3.91 18.87 12.84
CA THR A 7 2.83 19.05 13.81
C THR A 7 2.00 20.29 13.49
N ILE A 8 2.65 21.40 13.11
CA ILE A 8 1.98 22.65 12.72
C ILE A 8 1.18 22.47 11.43
N MET A 9 1.76 21.80 10.42
CA MET A 9 1.06 21.54 9.17
C MET A 9 -0.09 20.56 9.38
N LEU A 10 0.07 19.55 10.24
CA LEU A 10 -1.01 18.61 10.53
C LEU A 10 -2.18 19.29 11.25
N SER A 11 -1.91 20.19 12.22
CA SER A 11 -2.97 20.93 12.90
C SER A 11 -3.71 21.85 11.94
N ALA A 12 -2.99 22.62 11.12
CA ALA A 12 -3.55 23.51 10.11
C ALA A 12 -4.41 22.74 9.07
N LEU A 13 -3.95 21.55 8.67
CA LEU A 13 -4.71 20.69 7.75
C LEU A 13 -6.00 20.18 8.39
N LYS A 14 -5.97 19.74 9.66
CA LYS A 14 -7.14 19.16 10.32
C LYS A 14 -8.19 20.19 10.72
N GLN A 15 -7.77 21.36 11.20
CA GLN A 15 -8.66 22.42 11.68
C GLN A 15 -9.26 23.18 10.50
N ASP A 16 -8.42 23.68 9.60
CA ASP A 16 -8.82 24.66 8.59
C ASP A 16 -8.93 24.06 7.19
N ASN A 17 -8.63 22.76 7.01
CA ASN A 17 -8.60 22.11 5.70
C ASN A 17 -7.70 22.86 4.70
N LYS A 18 -6.60 23.44 5.20
CA LYS A 18 -5.69 24.29 4.42
C LYS A 18 -4.98 23.47 3.34
N LEU A 19 -5.17 23.87 2.08
CA LEU A 19 -4.52 23.23 0.93
C LEU A 19 -3.00 23.29 1.01
N GLU A 20 -2.43 24.40 1.49
CA GLU A 20 -0.97 24.54 1.64
C GLU A 20 -0.38 23.54 2.64
N ALA A 21 -1.11 23.22 3.71
CA ALA A 21 -0.68 22.21 4.67
C ALA A 21 -0.73 20.81 4.06
N TYR A 22 -1.73 20.52 3.22
CA TYR A 22 -1.76 19.27 2.46
C TYR A 22 -0.63 19.17 1.44
N ARG A 23 -0.37 20.28 0.71
CA ARG A 23 0.70 20.40 -0.27
C ARG A 23 2.07 20.19 0.37
N TYR A 24 2.28 20.68 1.59
CA TYR A 24 3.50 20.40 2.36
C TYR A 24 3.77 18.90 2.49
N PHE A 25 2.76 18.12 2.90
CA PHE A 25 2.92 16.66 3.03
C PHE A 25 3.09 15.97 1.68
N PHE A 26 2.37 16.41 0.65
CA PHE A 26 2.57 15.92 -0.71
C PHE A 26 4.03 16.10 -1.15
N LEU A 27 4.57 17.32 -1.08
CA LEU A 27 5.94 17.61 -1.50
C LEU A 27 6.97 16.83 -0.68
N LYS A 28 6.73 16.67 0.63
CA LYS A 28 7.62 15.96 1.54
C LYS A 28 7.67 14.44 1.26
N TYR A 29 6.51 13.82 1.00
CA TYR A 29 6.41 12.36 0.95
C TYR A 29 6.30 11.77 -0.46
N TYR A 30 5.95 12.55 -1.49
CA TYR A 30 5.73 12.03 -2.84
C TYR A 30 6.91 11.22 -3.37
N LYS A 31 8.12 11.81 -3.42
CA LYS A 31 9.31 11.12 -3.94
C LYS A 31 9.69 9.88 -3.11
N PRO A 32 9.79 9.94 -1.77
CA PRO A 32 10.06 8.76 -0.95
C PRO A 32 9.02 7.64 -1.11
N LEU A 33 7.74 7.99 -1.21
CA LEU A 33 6.67 7.01 -1.42
C LEU A 33 6.76 6.38 -2.81
N CYS A 34 7.05 7.14 -3.87
CA CYS A 34 7.26 6.60 -5.20
C CYS A 34 8.43 5.61 -5.23
N LEU A 35 9.53 5.91 -4.54
CA LEU A 35 10.66 5.00 -4.41
C LEU A 35 10.23 3.69 -3.71
N LYS A 36 9.48 3.80 -2.61
CA LYS A 36 9.00 2.63 -1.87
C LYS A 36 8.02 1.79 -2.70
N ALA A 37 7.07 2.43 -3.38
CA ALA A 37 6.13 1.76 -4.27
C ALA A 37 6.86 1.06 -5.42
N CYS A 38 7.87 1.71 -6.01
CA CYS A 38 8.69 1.11 -7.07
C CYS A 38 9.43 -0.14 -6.57
N GLN A 39 10.00 -0.11 -5.36
CA GLN A 39 10.61 -1.29 -4.74
C GLN A 39 9.62 -2.43 -4.52
N MET A 40 8.34 -2.11 -4.28
CA MET A 40 7.30 -3.11 -4.10
C MET A 40 6.78 -3.66 -5.42
N LEU A 41 6.49 -2.80 -6.40
CA LEU A 41 5.78 -3.15 -7.64
C LEU A 41 6.71 -3.47 -8.81
N GLY A 42 7.99 -3.06 -8.75
CA GLY A 42 8.95 -3.27 -9.84
C GLY A 42 8.71 -2.41 -11.08
N ASN A 43 7.75 -1.48 -11.05
CA ASN A 43 7.38 -0.59 -12.16
C ASN A 43 7.30 0.86 -11.68
N VAL A 44 8.06 1.76 -12.31
CA VAL A 44 8.21 3.17 -11.90
C VAL A 44 6.96 3.98 -12.23
N GLU A 45 6.40 3.77 -13.42
CA GLU A 45 5.22 4.46 -13.93
C GLU A 45 4.02 4.13 -13.06
N GLN A 46 3.80 2.83 -12.81
CA GLN A 46 2.75 2.36 -11.91
C GLN A 46 2.96 2.88 -10.49
N ALA A 47 4.19 2.87 -9.98
CA ALA A 47 4.48 3.42 -8.65
C ALA A 47 4.11 4.90 -8.52
N LYS A 48 4.36 5.72 -9.55
CA LYS A 48 3.97 7.14 -9.56
C LYS A 48 2.45 7.28 -9.57
N GLU A 49 1.76 6.55 -10.43
CA GLU A 49 0.29 6.59 -10.52
C GLU A 49 -0.36 6.16 -9.20
N GLU A 50 0.16 5.10 -8.57
CA GLU A 50 -0.31 4.63 -7.27
C GLU A 50 -0.17 5.69 -6.18
N VAL A 51 0.97 6.38 -6.11
CA VAL A 51 1.21 7.42 -5.11
C VAL A 51 0.38 8.67 -5.42
N GLN A 52 0.28 9.09 -6.67
CA GLN A 52 -0.56 10.23 -7.07
C GLN A 52 -2.01 10.02 -6.67
N GLN A 53 -2.57 8.86 -7.05
CA GLN A 53 -3.95 8.55 -6.78
C GLN A 53 -4.21 8.39 -5.27
N LEU A 54 -3.26 7.83 -4.51
CA LEU A 54 -3.33 7.81 -3.05
C LEU A 54 -3.48 9.22 -2.46
N PHE A 55 -2.70 10.21 -2.91
CA PHE A 55 -2.83 11.59 -2.45
C PHE A 55 -4.14 12.25 -2.90
N ILE A 56 -4.67 11.90 -4.07
CA ILE A 56 -5.98 12.42 -4.51
C ILE A 56 -7.09 11.89 -3.60
N GLU A 57 -7.13 10.58 -3.38
CA GLU A 57 -8.13 9.89 -2.54
C GLU A 57 -8.08 10.42 -1.09
N VAL A 58 -6.88 10.53 -0.51
CA VAL A 58 -6.72 11.07 0.85
C VAL A 58 -7.27 12.49 0.99
N TRP A 59 -7.11 13.32 -0.05
CA TRP A 59 -7.62 14.69 -0.06
C TRP A 59 -9.14 14.74 -0.21
N LEU A 60 -9.69 14.00 -1.18
CA LEU A 60 -11.12 13.98 -1.49
C LEU A 60 -11.93 13.41 -0.33
N ASP A 61 -11.51 12.26 0.19
CA ASP A 61 -12.21 11.53 1.24
C ASP A 61 -11.88 12.07 2.65
N ARG A 62 -11.01 13.09 2.72
CA ARG A 62 -10.59 13.73 3.97
C ARG A 62 -10.00 12.74 4.98
N THR A 63 -9.43 11.61 4.52
CA THR A 63 -8.93 10.54 5.39
C THR A 63 -7.71 10.98 6.21
N TYR A 64 -7.03 12.05 5.80
CA TYR A 64 -5.99 12.70 6.60
C TYR A 64 -6.47 13.10 8.01
N ARG A 65 -7.78 13.26 8.24
CA ARG A 65 -8.33 13.52 9.59
C ARG A 65 -8.01 12.38 10.56
N LYS A 66 -7.83 11.16 10.07
CA LYS A 66 -7.50 9.94 10.83
C LYS A 66 -6.03 9.87 11.28
N ILE A 67 -5.16 10.77 10.82
CA ILE A 67 -3.73 10.76 11.19
C ILE A 67 -3.58 11.05 12.69
N ALA A 68 -3.27 10.06 13.53
CA ALA A 68 -3.14 10.27 14.97
C ALA A 68 -1.88 11.08 15.34
N HIS A 69 -0.70 10.58 14.99
CA HIS A 69 0.58 11.16 15.44
C HIS A 69 1.62 11.32 14.34
N SER A 70 1.66 10.42 13.34
CA SER A 70 2.68 10.45 12.28
C SER A 70 2.05 10.51 10.89
N PRO A 71 2.12 11.65 10.20
CA PRO A 71 1.72 11.75 8.80
C PRO A 71 2.48 10.76 7.92
N GLY A 72 3.80 10.65 8.11
CA GLY A 72 4.63 9.70 7.36
C GLY A 72 4.17 8.26 7.55
N GLY A 73 4.02 7.81 8.80
CA GLY A 73 3.54 6.45 9.09
C GLY A 73 2.19 6.16 8.44
N PHE A 74 1.25 7.12 8.50
CA PHE A 74 -0.05 7.02 7.84
C PHE A 74 0.07 6.80 6.33
N PHE A 75 0.85 7.64 5.63
CA PHE A 75 0.99 7.52 4.18
C PHE A 75 1.71 6.22 3.77
N TYR A 76 2.76 5.81 4.49
CA TYR A 76 3.48 4.57 4.21
C TYR A 76 2.61 3.33 4.44
N GLN A 77 1.80 3.31 5.50
CA GLN A 77 0.88 2.22 5.77
C GLN A 77 -0.18 2.13 4.67
N LEU A 78 -0.79 3.26 4.30
CA LEU A 78 -1.81 3.28 3.25
C LEU A 78 -1.24 2.83 1.90
N LEU A 79 -0.02 3.28 1.56
CA LEU A 79 0.68 2.86 0.34
C LEU A 79 0.96 1.36 0.35
N TYR A 80 1.41 0.81 1.48
CA TYR A 80 1.73 -0.60 1.61
C TYR A 80 0.51 -1.48 1.31
N GLU A 81 -0.62 -1.19 1.95
CA GLU A 81 -1.90 -1.90 1.70
C GLU A 81 -2.29 -1.85 0.22
N ARG A 82 -2.15 -0.66 -0.40
CA ARG A 82 -2.46 -0.46 -1.83
C ARG A 82 -1.56 -1.30 -2.73
N CYS A 83 -0.25 -1.27 -2.51
CA CYS A 83 0.70 -2.08 -3.27
C CYS A 83 0.47 -3.59 -3.07
N LEU A 84 0.04 -4.04 -1.90
CA LEU A 84 -0.36 -5.44 -1.68
C LEU A 84 -1.59 -5.82 -2.51
N SER A 85 -2.62 -4.97 -2.51
CA SER A 85 -3.83 -5.18 -3.32
C SER A 85 -3.49 -5.29 -4.82
N VAL A 86 -2.62 -4.41 -5.33
CA VAL A 86 -2.15 -4.44 -6.72
C VAL A 86 -1.48 -5.78 -7.06
N LYS A 87 -0.61 -6.29 -6.19
CA LYS A 87 0.05 -7.59 -6.41
C LYS A 87 -0.94 -8.75 -6.44
N GLN A 88 -1.96 -8.74 -5.58
CA GLN A 88 -2.99 -9.79 -5.55
C GLN A 88 -3.86 -9.75 -6.81
N GLN A 89 -4.15 -8.57 -7.33
CA GLN A 89 -4.90 -8.40 -8.59
C GLN A 89 -4.11 -8.94 -9.80
N GLN A 90 -2.78 -8.73 -9.84
CA GLN A 90 -1.93 -9.33 -10.89
C GLN A 90 -1.92 -10.86 -10.85
N VAL A 91 -2.00 -11.47 -9.65
CA VAL A 91 -2.10 -12.92 -9.51
C VAL A 91 -3.45 -13.45 -9.98
N THR A 92 -4.54 -12.74 -9.70
CA THR A 92 -5.89 -13.16 -10.12
C THR A 92 -6.12 -12.99 -11.63
N THR A 93 -5.54 -11.97 -12.27
CA THR A 93 -5.64 -11.82 -13.74
C THR A 93 -4.75 -12.79 -14.51
N ALA A 94 -3.63 -13.25 -13.92
CA ALA A 94 -2.80 -14.30 -14.50
C ALA A 94 -3.35 -15.73 -14.28
N THR A 95 -4.32 -15.92 -13.39
CA THR A 95 -4.92 -17.24 -13.08
C THR A 95 -6.38 -17.38 -13.56
N ALA A 96 -6.86 -16.49 -14.42
CA ALA A 96 -8.12 -16.73 -15.12
C ALA A 96 -7.85 -17.69 -16.30
N CYS A 97 -7.87 -19.00 -16.04
CA CYS A 97 -8.23 -19.94 -17.10
C CYS A 97 -9.61 -19.52 -17.63
N LEU A 98 -9.71 -19.36 -18.96
CA LEU A 98 -10.98 -19.37 -19.71
C LEU A 98 -11.87 -20.50 -19.18
N PRO A 99 -13.22 -20.40 -19.23
CA PRO A 99 -14.12 -21.23 -18.43
C PRO A 99 -14.00 -22.71 -18.79
N CYS A 100 -13.01 -23.41 -18.24
CA CYS A 100 -13.05 -24.83 -18.08
C CYS A 100 -14.02 -25.08 -16.92
N LYS A 101 -15.05 -25.90 -17.18
CA LYS A 101 -16.15 -26.16 -16.24
C LYS A 101 -15.74 -27.08 -15.08
N THR A 102 -14.61 -26.80 -14.45
CA THR A 102 -14.18 -27.52 -13.25
C THR A 102 -14.11 -26.50 -12.15
N GLY A 103 -14.89 -26.70 -11.08
CA GLY A 103 -15.10 -25.75 -9.99
C GLY A 103 -13.81 -25.30 -9.29
N PRO A 104 -13.92 -24.42 -8.27
CA PRO A 104 -12.76 -23.79 -7.65
C PRO A 104 -11.76 -24.86 -7.20
N ALA A 105 -10.53 -24.75 -7.69
CA ALA A 105 -9.43 -25.59 -7.25
C ALA A 105 -9.26 -25.40 -5.73
N LEU A 106 -9.66 -26.40 -4.95
CA LEU A 106 -9.29 -26.50 -3.56
C LEU A 106 -7.77 -26.66 -3.51
N ILE A 107 -7.07 -25.59 -3.16
CA ILE A 107 -5.63 -25.66 -2.86
C ILE A 107 -5.49 -26.62 -1.67
N PRO A 108 -4.76 -27.74 -1.77
CA PRO A 108 -4.49 -28.58 -0.62
C PRO A 108 -3.67 -27.76 0.37
N LYS A 109 -4.23 -27.53 1.56
CA LYS A 109 -3.50 -26.97 2.69
C LYS A 109 -2.26 -27.84 2.93
N PRO A 110 -1.03 -27.29 2.90
CA PRO A 110 0.15 -28.12 3.12
C PRO A 110 0.08 -28.70 4.53
N LEU A 111 0.01 -30.03 4.61
CA LEU A 111 0.14 -30.75 5.85
C LEU A 111 1.57 -30.57 6.36
N PRO A 112 1.78 -30.27 7.65
CA PRO A 112 3.12 -30.21 8.21
C PRO A 112 3.65 -31.65 8.32
N HIS A 113 4.63 -32.00 7.47
CA HIS A 113 5.42 -33.22 7.64
C HIS A 113 6.75 -32.87 8.32
N PRO A 114 7.04 -33.47 9.47
CA PRO A 114 8.33 -34.10 9.69
C PRO A 114 8.11 -35.62 9.82
N LEU A 115 9.18 -36.39 9.57
CA LEU A 115 9.26 -37.86 9.61
C LEU A 115 9.13 -38.56 8.25
N ALA A 116 9.96 -38.14 7.29
CA ALA A 116 10.57 -39.07 6.34
C ALA A 116 11.92 -39.51 6.94
N VAL A 117 11.88 -40.40 7.93
CA VAL A 117 13.02 -41.20 8.38
C VAL A 117 12.54 -42.64 8.37
N LEU A 118 13.38 -43.52 7.81
CA LEU A 118 13.17 -44.96 7.55
C LEU A 118 12.45 -45.28 6.25
N LEU A 119 13.21 -45.35 5.16
CA LEU A 119 13.49 -46.61 4.47
C LEU A 119 14.55 -46.33 3.40
N ASP A 120 15.81 -46.64 3.70
CA ASP A 120 16.70 -47.29 2.76
C ASP A 120 17.73 -48.05 3.60
N SER A 121 17.83 -49.34 3.28
CA SER A 121 18.62 -50.37 3.97
C SER A 121 20.12 -50.25 3.66
#